data_AF-A0A8S2XP82-F1
#
_entry.id   AF-A0A8S2XP82-F1
#
_cell.length_a   1.000
_cell.length_b   1.000
_cell.length_c   1.000
_cell.angle_alpha   90.00
_cell.angle_beta   90.00
_cell.angle_gamma   90.00
#
_symmetry.space_group_name_H-M   'P 1'
#
loop_
_entity.id
_entity.type
_entity.pdbx_description
1 polymer ?
#
loop_
_entity_poly.entity_id
_entity_poly.type
_entity_poly.pdbx_seq_one_letter_code
_entity_poly.pdbx_strand_id
1 'polypeptide(L)'
;KSKDDLINYAANDLKRDIAAWNGNWLIIGEWSIASPGSANFNNDDDLKRYANTQLKAFKGAHAGWTFWSWKMYDDRDGNQRNGWSMKAMLKKGLIQL
;
A
#
# COMPACT_ATOMS: atom_id res chain seq x y z
N LYS A 1 -0.60 -8.32 -14.00
CA LYS A 1 -1.63 -7.35 -13.54
C LYS A 1 -1.12 -5.95 -13.84
N SER A 2 -1.97 -5.12 -14.46
CA SER A 2 -1.73 -3.70 -14.72
C SER A 2 -1.85 -2.87 -13.43
N LYS A 3 -1.41 -1.60 -13.45
CA LYS A 3 -1.66 -0.66 -12.34
C LYS A 3 -3.16 -0.52 -12.03
N ASP A 4 -4.00 -0.50 -13.06
CA ASP A 4 -5.45 -0.33 -12.91
C ASP A 4 -6.06 -1.58 -12.26
N ASP A 5 -5.57 -2.77 -12.59
CA ASP A 5 -6.00 -4.01 -11.92
C ASP A 5 -5.72 -3.96 -10.41
N LEU A 6 -4.54 -3.44 -10.01
CA LEU A 6 -4.16 -3.36 -8.60
C LEU A 6 -4.94 -2.29 -7.84
N ILE A 7 -5.18 -1.13 -8.48
CA ILE A 7 -6.00 -0.06 -7.90
C ILE A 7 -7.45 -0.54 -7.76
N ASN A 8 -8.00 -1.20 -8.79
CA ASN A 8 -9.37 -1.72 -8.76
C ASN A 8 -9.54 -2.83 -7.73
N TYR A 9 -8.56 -3.73 -7.61
CA TYR A 9 -8.55 -4.74 -6.57
C TYR A 9 -8.59 -4.09 -5.17
N ALA A 10 -7.75 -3.08 -4.92
CA ALA A 10 -7.72 -2.39 -3.64
C ALA A 10 -9.05 -1.65 -3.35
N ALA A 11 -9.62 -1.00 -4.37
CA ALA A 11 -10.84 -0.22 -4.22
C ALA A 11 -12.10 -1.07 -3.97
N ASN A 12 -12.13 -2.28 -4.54
CA ASN A 12 -13.32 -3.12 -4.57
C ASN A 12 -13.15 -4.39 -3.73
N ASP A 13 -12.28 -5.30 -4.17
CA ASP A 13 -12.18 -6.64 -3.57
C ASP A 13 -11.58 -6.59 -2.17
N LEU A 14 -10.42 -5.95 -2.01
CA LEU A 14 -9.77 -5.82 -0.70
C LEU A 14 -10.68 -5.11 0.31
N LYS A 15 -11.33 -4.02 -0.12
CA LYS A 15 -12.28 -3.27 0.72
C LYS A 15 -13.48 -4.14 1.11
N ARG A 16 -14.05 -4.89 0.16
CA ARG A 16 -15.20 -5.79 0.40
C ARG A 16 -14.80 -6.89 1.38
N ASP A 17 -13.66 -7.53 1.16
CA ASP A 17 -13.21 -8.67 1.96
C ASP A 17 -12.92 -8.25 3.40
N ILE A 18 -12.30 -7.07 3.61
CA ILE A 18 -12.12 -6.48 4.93
C ILE A 18 -13.47 -6.15 5.59
N ALA A 19 -14.41 -5.57 4.84
CA ALA A 19 -15.73 -5.20 5.37
C ALA A 19 -16.61 -6.42 5.71
N ALA A 20 -16.41 -7.54 5.02
CA ALA A 20 -17.12 -8.79 5.27
C ALA A 20 -16.62 -9.55 6.51
N TRP A 21 -15.46 -9.16 7.05
CA TRP A 21 -14.89 -9.80 8.22
C TRP A 21 -15.75 -9.56 9.48
N ASN A 22 -16.22 -10.64 10.10
CA ASN A 22 -17.07 -10.61 11.29
C ASN A 22 -16.45 -11.33 12.51
N GLY A 23 -15.17 -11.70 12.43
CA GLY A 23 -14.44 -12.34 13.53
C GLY A 23 -13.88 -11.33 14.55
N ASN A 24 -12.84 -11.74 15.28
CA ASN A 24 -12.07 -10.87 16.17
C ASN A 24 -11.53 -9.63 15.43
N TRP A 25 -11.09 -8.59 16.15
CA TRP A 25 -10.54 -7.39 15.51
C TRP A 25 -9.44 -7.71 14.51
N LEU A 26 -9.64 -7.25 13.28
CA LEU A 26 -8.73 -7.49 12.16
C LEU A 26 -7.61 -6.46 12.16
N ILE A 27 -6.37 -6.95 12.07
CA ILE A 27 -5.17 -6.16 11.75
C ILE A 27 -4.65 -6.59 10.38
N ILE A 28 -4.28 -5.62 9.54
CA ILE A 28 -3.54 -5.90 8.30
C ILE A 28 -2.06 -5.98 8.66
N GLY A 29 -1.60 -7.18 8.99
CA GLY A 29 -0.26 -7.41 9.54
C GLY A 29 0.88 -7.05 8.59
N GLU A 30 0.66 -7.12 7.28
CA GLU A 30 1.67 -6.73 6.29
C GLU A 30 0.99 -6.14 5.06
N TRP A 31 1.54 -5.03 4.57
CA TRP A 31 1.23 -4.47 3.26
C TRP A 31 2.38 -3.59 2.77
N SER A 32 2.47 -3.37 1.47
CA SER A 32 3.44 -2.46 0.87
C SER A 32 2.83 -1.79 -0.38
N ILE A 33 3.61 -0.94 -1.07
CA ILE A 33 3.22 -0.43 -2.40
C ILE A 33 4.11 -0.97 -3.51
N ALA A 34 4.91 -1.99 -3.19
CA ALA A 34 5.67 -2.72 -4.18
C ALA A 34 4.71 -3.46 -5.13
N SER A 35 5.04 -3.44 -6.41
CA SER A 35 4.22 -4.05 -7.46
C SER A 35 5.11 -4.75 -8.48
N PRO A 36 4.61 -5.78 -9.19
CA PRO A 36 5.36 -6.40 -10.26
C PRO A 36 5.64 -5.36 -11.36
N GLY A 37 6.80 -5.47 -12.03
CA GLY A 37 7.17 -4.55 -13.11
C GLY A 37 6.10 -4.44 -14.21
N SER A 38 5.34 -5.51 -14.45
CA SER A 38 4.20 -5.51 -15.40
C SER A 38 3.09 -4.52 -15.08
N ALA A 39 3.01 -4.02 -13.84
CA ALA A 39 1.99 -3.06 -13.44
C ALA A 39 2.24 -1.66 -14.04
N ASN A 40 3.48 -1.34 -14.44
CA ASN A 40 3.85 -0.08 -15.11
C ASN A 40 3.45 1.19 -14.33
N PHE A 41 3.80 1.24 -13.03
CA PHE A 41 3.70 2.47 -12.24
C PHE A 41 4.81 3.47 -12.62
N ASN A 42 4.56 4.23 -13.68
CA ASN A 42 5.56 5.11 -14.28
C ASN A 42 5.68 6.48 -13.59
N ASN A 43 4.70 6.89 -12.80
CA ASN A 43 4.70 8.17 -12.09
C ASN A 43 4.35 8.02 -10.60
N ASP A 44 4.63 9.07 -9.83
CA ASP A 44 4.39 9.10 -8.38
C ASP A 44 2.90 9.21 -8.04
N ASP A 45 2.09 9.80 -8.90
CA ASP A 45 0.67 10.04 -8.63
C ASP A 45 -0.17 8.76 -8.71
N ASP A 46 0.15 7.87 -9.65
CA ASP A 46 -0.44 6.53 -9.72
C ASP A 46 -0.07 5.70 -8.48
N LEU A 47 1.17 5.79 -8.01
CA LEU A 47 1.61 5.11 -6.78
C LEU A 47 0.94 5.70 -5.53
N LYS A 48 0.83 7.02 -5.43
CA LYS A 48 0.06 7.70 -4.38
C LYS A 48 -1.40 7.27 -4.39
N ARG A 49 -2.01 7.20 -5.58
CA ARG A 49 -3.39 6.73 -5.74
C ARG A 49 -3.52 5.29 -5.25
N TYR A 50 -2.59 4.41 -5.62
CA TYR A 50 -2.60 3.03 -5.15
C TYR A 50 -2.44 2.93 -3.63
N ALA A 51 -1.46 3.62 -3.06
CA ALA A 51 -1.22 3.68 -1.61
C ALA A 51 -2.46 4.15 -0.84
N ASN A 52 -3.05 5.28 -1.26
CA ASN A 52 -4.24 5.85 -0.64
C ASN A 52 -5.47 4.95 -0.80
N THR A 53 -5.56 4.18 -1.88
CA THR A 53 -6.66 3.24 -2.10
C THR A 53 -6.58 2.06 -1.15
N GLN A 54 -5.38 1.50 -0.95
CA GLN A 54 -5.14 0.47 0.06
C GLN A 54 -5.45 0.99 1.48
N LEU A 55 -4.91 2.16 1.86
CA LEU A 55 -5.17 2.78 3.16
C LEU A 55 -6.66 3.03 3.43
N LYS A 56 -7.42 3.44 2.41
CA LYS A 56 -8.88 3.60 2.51
C LYS A 56 -9.59 2.27 2.74
N ALA A 57 -9.14 1.18 2.09
CA ALA A 57 -9.68 -0.15 2.33
C ALA A 57 -9.40 -0.63 3.76
N PHE A 58 -8.19 -0.37 4.28
CA PHE A 58 -7.79 -0.75 5.64
C PHE A 58 -8.55 -0.03 6.75
N LYS A 59 -9.32 1.02 6.46
CA LYS A 59 -10.18 1.66 7.47
C LYS A 59 -11.24 0.70 8.06
N GLY A 60 -11.59 -0.37 7.35
CA GLY A 60 -12.45 -1.43 7.88
C GLY A 60 -11.73 -2.42 8.82
N ALA A 61 -10.40 -2.42 8.85
CA ALA A 61 -9.62 -3.25 9.76
C ALA A 61 -9.51 -2.54 11.12
N HIS A 62 -10.36 -2.95 12.06
CA HIS A 62 -10.54 -2.33 13.37
C HIS A 62 -9.25 -2.15 14.19
N ALA A 63 -8.29 -3.07 14.07
CA ALA A 63 -7.01 -3.01 14.77
C ALA A 63 -5.89 -2.32 13.95
N GLY A 64 -6.22 -1.73 12.80
CA GLY A 64 -5.27 -0.99 11.97
C GLY A 64 -4.43 -1.88 11.07
N TRP A 65 -3.20 -1.44 10.81
CA TRP A 65 -2.30 -2.07 9.85
C TRP A 65 -0.83 -1.83 10.21
N THR A 66 0.05 -2.68 9.69
CA THR A 66 1.51 -2.56 9.79
C THR A 66 2.14 -2.66 8.41
N PHE A 67 2.94 -1.65 8.04
CA PHE A 67 3.60 -1.61 6.74
C PHE A 67 4.83 -2.52 6.75
N TRP A 68 4.96 -3.33 5.71
CA TRP A 68 6.14 -4.15 5.45
C TRP A 68 7.03 -3.49 4.39
N SER A 69 8.17 -2.90 4.74
CA SER A 69 8.82 -2.79 6.06
C SER A 69 9.15 -1.33 6.39
N TRP A 70 9.62 -1.06 7.61
CA TRP A 70 10.02 0.30 7.98
C TRP A 70 11.12 0.87 7.05
N LYS A 71 12.14 0.07 6.73
CA LYS A 71 13.35 0.48 6.01
C LYS A 71 13.92 -0.71 5.22
N MET A 72 14.40 -0.47 4.00
CA MET A 72 15.10 -1.48 3.19
C MET A 72 16.59 -1.15 3.08
N TYR A 73 17.44 -2.15 2.86
CA TYR A 73 18.91 -1.98 2.85
C TYR A 73 19.43 -1.08 1.71
N ASP A 74 18.70 -1.01 0.61
CA ASP A 74 19.01 -0.25 -0.60
C ASP A 74 18.41 1.16 -0.60
N ASP A 75 17.72 1.56 0.48
CA ASP A 75 17.05 2.86 0.59
C ASP A 75 17.97 4.05 0.92
N ARG A 76 19.25 3.97 0.49
CA ARG A 76 20.39 4.79 0.94
C ARG A 76 20.10 6.30 1.03
N ASP A 77 19.31 6.85 0.10
CA ASP A 77 18.96 8.28 0.06
C ASP A 77 17.47 8.59 0.29
N GLY A 78 16.61 7.57 0.39
CA GLY A 78 15.16 7.71 0.57
C GLY A 78 14.40 8.39 -0.60
N ASN A 79 15.08 8.67 -1.72
CA ASN A 79 14.48 9.28 -2.92
C ASN A 79 14.02 8.24 -3.96
N GLN A 80 14.39 6.97 -3.77
CA GLN A 80 14.05 5.87 -4.67
C GLN A 80 12.59 5.41 -4.45
N ARG A 81 11.96 4.92 -5.51
CA ARG A 81 10.64 4.28 -5.46
C ARG A 81 10.76 2.84 -4.94
N ASN A 82 11.36 2.65 -3.76
CA ASN A 82 11.34 1.33 -3.14
C ASN A 82 10.03 1.14 -2.37
N GLY A 83 9.05 0.51 -3.02
CA GLY A 83 7.73 0.23 -2.44
C GLY A 83 7.72 -0.66 -1.20
N TRP A 84 8.86 -1.23 -0.81
CA TRP A 84 9.07 -2.00 0.42
C TRP A 84 9.66 -1.20 1.58
N SER A 85 10.03 0.07 1.39
CA SER A 85 10.56 0.96 2.46
C SER A 85 9.55 2.06 2.79
N MET A 86 8.85 1.92 3.92
CA MET A 86 7.92 2.92 4.43
C MET A 86 8.61 4.28 4.58
N LYS A 87 9.84 4.28 5.12
CA LYS A 87 10.66 5.48 5.30
C LYS A 87 10.86 6.25 3.99
N ALA A 88 11.20 5.55 2.90
CA ALA A 88 11.36 6.18 1.59
C ALA A 88 10.02 6.71 1.06
N MET A 89 8.93 5.95 1.23
CA MET A 89 7.60 6.36 0.75
C MET A 89 7.07 7.59 1.48
N LEU A 90 7.30 7.68 2.80
CA LEU A 90 6.97 8.86 3.60
C LEU A 90 7.81 10.07 3.18
N LYS A 91 9.13 9.91 3.03
CA LYS A 91 10.04 11.00 2.63
C LYS A 91 9.67 11.58 1.26
N LYS A 92 9.23 10.72 0.33
CA LYS A 92 8.79 11.12 -1.01
C LYS A 92 7.34 11.61 -1.06
N GLY A 93 6.59 11.51 0.03
CA GLY A 93 5.18 11.87 0.09
C GLY A 93 4.27 10.93 -0.74
N LEU A 94 4.69 9.69 -0.96
CA LEU A 94 3.89 8.65 -1.62
C LEU A 94 2.85 8.03 -0.68
N ILE A 95 3.17 8.00 0.62
CA ILE A 95 2.25 7.66 1.71
C ILE A 95 2.12 8.91 2.58
N GLN A 96 0.88 9.24 2.96
CA GLN A 96 0.56 10.31 3.89
C GLN A 96 -0.26 9.70 5.03
N LEU A 97 0.14 9.99 6.28
CA LEU A 97 -0.45 9.48 7.51
C LEU A 97 -1.09 10.62 8.29
#